data_AF-A0A1I7UBJ4-F1
#
_entry.id   AF-A0A1I7UBJ4-F1
#
_cell.length_a   1.000
_cell.length_b   1.000
_cell.length_c   1.000
_cell.angle_alpha   90.00
_cell.angle_beta   90.00
_cell.angle_gamma   90.00
#
_symmetry.space_group_name_H-M   'P 1'
#
loop_
_entity.id
_entity.type
_entity.pdbx_description
1 polymer ?
#
loop_
_entity_poly.entity_id
_entity_poly.type
_entity_poly.pdbx_seq_one_letter_code
_entity_poly.pdbx_strand_id
1 'polypeptide(L)'
;MKLHILLFLPFIFAQQHYPFEGSSGQIYSPNYPDNYDNMADIVYTITVPTGNYIHLEFLDFLTEDSYDVLQIQQYANLSGDQTGYTVDIQANEVTLIFTSDLTTTYRGFAIQYQMVPFGTVFMPTNACPSVIQNAAYGIVTSPNYPSNYPDNKVCAFLINVDPGHLISLQFVAFNTEDGYDTLSVYDGLNSSAALIGTYSGKKIPATITSSGNSLYLAFSSDLVKNFSGFSGVYTSFVSNDFKRGVLPQELTTGSSRDDTLLKWLKNKVGAKKLIPK
;
A
#
# COMPACT_ATOMS: atom_id res chain seq x y z
N MET A 1 63.49 -21.74 -5.62
CA MET A 1 62.40 -20.86 -5.14
C MET A 1 61.37 -20.73 -6.25
N LYS A 2 60.26 -21.45 -6.20
CA LYS A 2 59.11 -21.27 -7.09
C LYS A 2 58.07 -20.46 -6.33
N LEU A 3 57.91 -19.21 -6.71
CA LEU A 3 56.92 -18.28 -6.14
C LEU A 3 55.52 -18.79 -6.54
N HIS A 4 54.75 -19.27 -5.57
CA HIS A 4 53.34 -19.55 -5.77
C HIS A 4 52.59 -18.22 -5.70
N ILE A 5 52.19 -17.70 -6.85
CA ILE A 5 51.22 -16.62 -6.94
C ILE A 5 49.86 -17.24 -6.60
N LEU A 6 49.43 -17.06 -5.35
CA LEU A 6 48.04 -17.26 -4.96
C LEU A 6 47.23 -16.15 -5.65
N LEU A 7 46.55 -16.50 -6.75
CA LEU A 7 45.48 -15.68 -7.30
C LEU A 7 44.36 -15.65 -6.26
N PHE A 8 44.21 -14.53 -5.57
CA PHE A 8 42.96 -14.20 -4.89
C PHE A 8 41.90 -14.04 -5.98
N LEU A 9 41.06 -15.05 -6.16
CA LEU A 9 39.76 -14.85 -6.78
C LEU A 9 38.99 -13.87 -5.89
N PRO A 10 38.41 -12.78 -6.42
CA PRO A 10 37.53 -11.95 -5.62
C PRO A 10 36.39 -12.83 -5.14
N PHE A 11 36.22 -12.93 -3.82
CA PHE A 11 34.98 -13.41 -3.24
C PHE A 11 33.89 -12.45 -3.70
N ILE A 12 33.17 -12.83 -4.75
CA ILE A 12 31.92 -12.16 -5.12
C ILE A 12 30.94 -12.54 -4.01
N PHE A 13 30.72 -11.64 -3.05
CA PHE A 13 29.55 -11.75 -2.20
C PHE A 13 28.34 -11.68 -3.13
N ALA A 14 27.52 -12.72 -3.14
CA ALA A 14 26.31 -12.71 -3.95
C ALA A 14 25.36 -11.67 -3.35
N GLN A 15 24.95 -10.70 -4.17
CA GLN A 15 23.97 -9.69 -3.81
C GLN A 15 22.70 -10.36 -3.28
N GLN A 16 22.23 -9.90 -2.12
CA GLN A 16 21.06 -10.51 -1.46
C GLN A 16 19.78 -9.93 -2.04
N HIS A 17 18.80 -10.76 -2.41
CA HIS A 17 17.57 -10.32 -3.06
C HIS A 17 16.30 -10.72 -2.28
N TYR A 18 15.43 -9.75 -2.04
CA TYR A 18 14.16 -9.90 -1.34
C TYR A 18 12.97 -9.39 -2.18
N PRO A 19 12.09 -10.28 -2.68
CA PRO A 19 10.88 -9.88 -3.41
C PRO A 19 9.71 -9.57 -2.45
N PHE A 20 8.92 -8.55 -2.81
CA PHE A 20 7.71 -8.12 -2.14
C PHE A 20 6.56 -8.01 -3.16
N GLU A 21 5.46 -8.70 -2.87
CA GLU A 21 4.28 -8.71 -3.73
C GLU A 21 3.03 -8.35 -2.91
N GLY A 22 2.01 -7.82 -3.57
CA GLY A 22 0.70 -7.54 -2.97
C GLY A 22 0.41 -6.04 -2.80
N SER A 23 -0.67 -5.72 -2.10
CA SER A 23 -1.22 -4.36 -2.03
C SER A 23 -0.50 -3.43 -1.05
N SER A 24 0.27 -3.98 -0.11
CA SER A 24 1.06 -3.21 0.86
C SER A 24 2.05 -4.13 1.58
N GLY A 25 3.06 -3.54 2.22
CA GLY A 25 4.01 -4.26 3.06
C GLY A 25 5.07 -3.35 3.68
N GLN A 26 5.87 -3.91 4.58
CA GLN A 26 6.98 -3.21 5.23
C GLN A 26 8.32 -3.84 4.83
N ILE A 27 9.30 -2.98 4.56
CA ILE A 27 10.66 -3.33 4.18
C ILE A 27 11.58 -2.76 5.25
N TYR A 28 12.50 -3.58 5.74
CA TYR A 28 13.48 -3.16 6.72
C TYR A 28 14.88 -3.37 6.18
N SER A 29 15.82 -2.51 6.58
CA SER A 29 17.25 -2.81 6.42
C SER A 29 17.64 -4.04 7.27
N PRO A 30 18.75 -4.72 6.96
CA PRO A 30 19.26 -5.80 7.80
C PRO A 30 19.42 -5.34 9.24
N ASN A 31 19.16 -6.25 10.16
CA ASN A 31 19.31 -6.08 11.61
C ASN A 31 18.40 -5.01 12.24
N TYR A 32 17.60 -4.27 11.48
CA TYR A 32 16.69 -3.25 12.01
C TYR A 32 15.83 -3.83 13.16
N PRO A 33 15.73 -3.14 14.32
CA PRO A 33 16.14 -1.75 14.58
C PRO A 33 17.60 -1.56 15.01
N ASP A 34 18.40 -2.63 15.09
CA ASP A 34 19.84 -2.53 15.32
C ASP A 34 20.56 -2.04 14.04
N ASN A 35 21.85 -1.71 14.18
CA ASN A 35 22.61 -1.19 13.05
C ASN A 35 22.80 -2.23 11.94
N TYR A 36 22.68 -1.80 10.67
CA TYR A 36 23.03 -2.64 9.52
C TYR A 36 24.52 -2.99 9.50
N ASP A 37 24.90 -3.98 8.70
CA ASP A 37 26.31 -4.39 8.54
C ASP A 37 27.05 -3.53 7.50
N ASN A 38 28.37 -3.42 7.65
CA ASN A 38 29.25 -2.88 6.60
C ASN A 38 29.22 -3.77 5.35
N MET A 39 29.55 -3.19 4.19
CA MET A 39 29.61 -3.86 2.88
C MET A 39 28.29 -4.53 2.48
N ALA A 40 27.16 -3.99 2.92
CA ALA A 40 25.86 -4.44 2.48
C ALA A 40 25.74 -4.23 0.97
N ASP A 41 25.15 -5.21 0.28
CA ASP A 41 24.73 -5.11 -1.11
C ASP A 41 23.43 -5.90 -1.27
N ILE A 42 22.32 -5.18 -1.15
CA ILE A 42 21.00 -5.77 -0.96
C ILE A 42 19.99 -5.15 -1.92
N VAL A 43 19.18 -6.02 -2.51
CA VAL A 43 18.16 -5.68 -3.49
C VAL A 43 16.80 -6.04 -2.93
N TYR A 44 15.89 -5.09 -2.97
CA TYR A 44 14.47 -5.29 -2.70
C TYR A 44 13.70 -5.02 -3.99
N THR A 45 12.81 -5.92 -4.38
CA THR A 45 11.91 -5.69 -5.53
C THR A 45 10.48 -5.67 -5.04
N ILE A 46 9.76 -4.61 -5.37
CA ILE A 46 8.34 -4.46 -5.04
C ILE A 46 7.55 -4.57 -6.34
N THR A 47 6.57 -5.46 -6.37
CA THR A 47 5.66 -5.64 -7.50
C THR A 47 4.22 -5.54 -7.03
N VAL A 48 3.47 -4.62 -7.65
CA VAL A 48 2.02 -4.47 -7.47
C VAL A 48 1.30 -4.84 -8.76
N PRO A 49 -0.01 -5.16 -8.72
CA PRO A 49 -0.77 -5.49 -9.93
C PRO A 49 -0.72 -4.37 -10.98
N THR A 50 -0.73 -4.73 -12.26
CA THR A 50 -0.77 -3.76 -13.37
C THR A 50 -1.98 -2.83 -13.27
N GLY A 51 -1.82 -1.56 -13.65
CA GLY A 51 -2.85 -0.52 -13.46
C GLY A 51 -2.73 0.22 -12.13
N ASN A 52 -1.72 -0.12 -11.32
CA ASN A 52 -1.36 0.56 -10.09
C ASN A 52 0.09 1.07 -10.17
N TYR A 53 0.38 2.03 -9.31
CA TYR A 53 1.69 2.60 -9.03
C TYR A 53 2.02 2.39 -7.54
N ILE A 54 3.27 2.57 -7.15
CA ILE A 54 3.73 2.23 -5.79
C ILE A 54 3.97 3.53 -5.01
N HIS A 55 3.28 3.71 -3.89
CA HIS A 55 3.59 4.76 -2.92
C HIS A 55 4.56 4.21 -1.87
N LEU A 56 5.66 4.92 -1.63
CA LEU A 56 6.64 4.60 -0.59
C LEU A 56 6.62 5.68 0.50
N GLU A 57 6.63 5.23 1.74
CA GLU A 57 6.70 6.06 2.94
C GLU A 57 7.81 5.58 3.87
N PHE A 58 8.75 6.46 4.21
CA PHE A 58 9.93 6.15 5.00
C PHE A 58 9.64 6.44 6.49
N LEU A 59 9.21 5.42 7.23
CA LEU A 59 8.79 5.54 8.64
C LEU A 59 9.97 5.85 9.57
N ASP A 60 11.14 5.31 9.25
CA ASP A 60 12.43 5.58 9.91
C ASP A 60 13.52 5.39 8.86
N PHE A 61 14.49 6.31 8.79
CA PHE A 61 15.62 6.19 7.88
C PHE A 61 16.81 6.96 8.43
N LEU A 62 17.88 6.24 8.78
CA LEU A 62 19.19 6.82 9.07
C LEU A 62 20.30 5.91 8.55
N THR A 63 21.09 6.46 7.63
CA THR A 63 22.29 5.84 7.03
C THR A 63 23.49 6.78 7.16
N GLU A 64 24.71 6.31 6.89
CA GLU A 64 25.86 7.21 6.81
C GLU A 64 25.66 8.20 5.65
N ASP A 65 25.75 9.49 5.97
CA ASP A 65 25.47 10.55 4.99
C ASP A 65 26.47 10.49 3.82
N SER A 66 25.94 10.43 2.60
CA SER A 66 26.69 10.35 1.33
C SER A 66 27.53 9.09 1.05
N TYR A 67 27.66 8.14 2.00
CA TYR A 67 28.46 6.91 1.81
C TYR A 67 27.57 5.67 1.69
N ASP A 68 26.60 5.54 2.60
CA ASP A 68 25.66 4.43 2.60
C ASP A 68 24.35 4.88 1.96
N VAL A 69 23.97 4.20 0.88
CA VAL A 69 22.95 4.71 -0.05
C VAL A 69 21.86 3.66 -0.25
N LEU A 70 20.62 4.10 -0.11
CA LEU A 70 19.46 3.42 -0.66
C LEU A 70 19.10 4.08 -2.01
N GLN A 71 19.40 3.38 -3.09
CA GLN A 71 18.97 3.76 -4.42
C GLN A 71 17.56 3.23 -4.68
N ILE A 72 16.63 4.13 -5.01
CA ILE A 72 15.34 3.81 -5.59
C ILE A 72 15.52 3.94 -7.10
N GLN A 73 15.58 2.81 -7.80
CA GLN A 73 16.05 2.77 -9.18
C GLN A 73 15.23 3.70 -10.08
N GLN A 74 15.89 4.68 -10.71
CA GLN A 74 15.31 5.74 -11.57
C GLN A 74 14.60 6.89 -10.83
N TYR A 75 14.48 6.87 -9.50
CA TYR A 75 13.75 7.88 -8.74
C TYR A 75 14.64 8.71 -7.81
N ALA A 76 15.42 8.07 -6.94
CA ALA A 76 16.20 8.77 -5.92
C ALA A 76 17.43 7.96 -5.47
N ASN A 77 18.42 8.66 -4.92
CA ASN A 77 19.50 8.07 -4.13
C ASN A 77 19.45 8.74 -2.76
N LEU A 78 19.13 7.96 -1.73
CA LEU A 78 18.89 8.45 -0.38
C LEU A 78 20.04 8.06 0.54
N SER A 79 20.50 9.00 1.36
CA SER A 79 21.48 8.79 2.43
C SER A 79 21.25 9.79 3.57
N GLY A 80 21.91 9.59 4.71
CA GLY A 80 21.71 10.42 5.91
C GLY A 80 20.36 10.16 6.57
N ASP A 81 19.76 11.18 7.21
CA ASP A 81 18.41 11.10 7.78
C ASP A 81 17.36 11.49 6.74
N GLN A 82 16.45 10.58 6.42
CA GLN A 82 15.36 10.77 5.45
C GLN A 82 14.01 10.35 6.06
N THR A 83 13.90 10.39 7.39
CA THR A 83 12.67 10.03 8.09
C THR A 83 11.51 10.92 7.63
N GLY A 84 10.41 10.31 7.21
CA GLY A 84 9.24 11.00 6.66
C GLY A 84 9.31 11.31 5.16
N TYR A 85 10.38 10.91 4.47
CA TYR A 85 10.44 10.99 3.01
C TYR A 85 9.32 10.15 2.38
N THR A 86 8.71 10.66 1.30
CA THR A 86 7.66 9.96 0.56
C THR A 86 7.92 10.10 -0.93
N VAL A 87 7.59 9.05 -1.70
CA VAL A 87 7.72 9.08 -3.16
C VAL A 87 6.71 8.16 -3.83
N ASP A 88 6.11 8.66 -4.91
CA ASP A 88 5.25 7.88 -5.80
C ASP A 88 6.05 7.36 -6.99
N ILE A 89 6.20 6.05 -7.07
CA ILE A 89 6.79 5.33 -8.18
C ILE A 89 5.70 5.13 -9.22
N GLN A 90 5.75 5.87 -10.33
CA GLN A 90 4.78 5.81 -11.44
C GLN A 90 4.93 4.55 -12.31
N ALA A 91 5.09 3.39 -11.66
CA ALA A 91 5.20 2.07 -12.26
C ALA A 91 4.65 1.02 -11.29
N ASN A 92 4.23 -0.13 -11.83
CA ASN A 92 3.73 -1.25 -11.02
C ASN A 92 4.86 -2.12 -10.44
N GLU A 93 6.12 -1.76 -10.68
CA GLU A 93 7.29 -2.47 -10.18
C GLU A 93 8.42 -1.47 -9.90
N VAL A 94 9.16 -1.67 -8.82
CA VAL A 94 10.36 -0.90 -8.49
C VAL A 94 11.41 -1.76 -7.81
N THR A 95 12.68 -1.47 -8.08
CA THR A 95 13.82 -2.07 -7.39
C THR A 95 14.51 -1.03 -6.51
N LEU A 96 14.76 -1.40 -5.26
CA LEU A 96 15.51 -0.62 -4.28
C LEU A 96 16.82 -1.35 -4.03
N ILE A 97 17.94 -0.64 -4.04
CA ILE A 97 19.28 -1.21 -3.85
C ILE A 97 19.91 -0.48 -2.67
N PHE A 98 20.17 -1.20 -1.57
CA PHE A 98 20.90 -0.68 -0.42
C PHE A 98 22.35 -1.15 -0.48
N THR A 99 23.27 -0.19 -0.49
CA THR A 99 24.71 -0.44 -0.43
C THR A 99 25.33 0.30 0.74
N SER A 100 26.21 -0.37 1.49
CA SER A 100 27.03 0.26 2.53
C SER A 100 28.52 0.06 2.32
N ASP A 101 29.33 0.95 2.89
CA ASP A 101 30.79 0.93 2.75
C ASP A 101 31.48 0.09 3.85
N LEU A 102 32.79 0.27 4.06
CA LEU A 102 33.56 -0.53 5.02
C LEU A 102 33.43 -0.06 6.48
N THR A 103 32.80 1.09 6.72
CA THR A 103 32.80 1.79 8.00
C THR A 103 31.43 2.36 8.36
N THR A 104 31.30 2.83 9.61
CA THR A 104 30.17 3.60 10.14
C THR A 104 28.77 3.09 9.78
N THR A 105 28.18 2.30 10.67
CA THR A 105 26.81 1.81 10.49
C THR A 105 25.80 2.55 11.38
N TYR A 106 24.55 2.64 10.93
CA TYR A 106 23.42 3.16 11.70
C TYR A 106 22.25 2.18 11.68
N ARG A 107 21.14 2.50 12.37
CA ARG A 107 19.94 1.65 12.45
C ARG A 107 19.31 1.31 11.10
N GLY A 108 19.58 2.09 10.05
CA GLY A 108 19.07 1.83 8.71
C GLY A 108 17.64 2.33 8.53
N PHE A 109 16.75 1.52 7.98
CA PHE A 109 15.43 1.99 7.56
C PHE A 109 14.27 1.02 7.79
N ALA A 110 13.09 1.61 7.95
CA ALA A 110 11.78 0.97 7.88
C ALA A 110 10.92 1.72 6.86
N ILE A 111 10.52 1.04 5.79
CA ILE A 111 9.78 1.61 4.65
C ILE A 111 8.43 0.89 4.55
N GLN A 112 7.35 1.65 4.49
CA GLN A 112 6.03 1.15 4.16
C GLN A 112 5.79 1.38 2.66
N TYR A 113 5.41 0.33 1.93
CA TYR A 113 4.88 0.49 0.57
C TYR A 113 3.38 0.20 0.54
N GLN A 114 2.69 0.86 -0.38
CA GLN A 114 1.27 0.67 -0.67
C GLN A 114 1.04 0.78 -2.17
N MET A 115 0.17 -0.05 -2.73
CA MET A 115 -0.28 0.09 -4.11
C MET A 115 -1.30 1.22 -4.22
N VAL A 116 -1.25 1.98 -5.30
CA VAL A 116 -2.21 3.04 -5.61
C VAL A 116 -2.60 2.93 -7.09
N PRO A 117 -3.87 2.71 -7.46
CA PRO A 117 -4.34 2.74 -8.83
C PRO A 117 -4.04 4.05 -9.55
N PHE A 118 -3.81 3.97 -10.85
CA PHE A 118 -3.75 5.16 -11.68
C PHE A 118 -5.11 5.88 -11.71
N GLY A 119 -5.09 7.23 -11.64
CA GLY A 119 -6.31 8.05 -11.62
C GLY A 119 -6.93 8.25 -10.23
N THR A 120 -6.21 7.88 -9.17
CA THR A 120 -6.59 8.11 -7.77
C THR A 120 -6.81 9.58 -7.45
N VAL A 121 -7.93 9.89 -6.78
CA VAL A 121 -8.14 11.20 -6.14
C VAL A 121 -7.70 11.14 -4.67
N PHE A 122 -6.75 12.02 -4.31
CA PHE A 122 -6.28 12.16 -2.93
C PHE A 122 -7.11 13.20 -2.18
N MET A 123 -7.58 12.84 -0.98
CA MET A 123 -8.00 13.85 -0.01
C MET A 123 -6.78 14.62 0.46
N PRO A 124 -6.81 15.96 0.50
CA PRO A 124 -5.77 16.70 1.20
C PRO A 124 -5.74 16.24 2.66
N THR A 125 -4.58 15.85 3.17
CA THR A 125 -4.39 15.33 4.55
C THR A 125 -4.80 16.32 5.65
N ASN A 126 -5.03 17.58 5.31
CA ASN A 126 -5.52 18.62 6.24
C ASN A 126 -6.96 19.07 5.97
N ALA A 127 -7.59 18.58 4.89
CA ALA A 127 -8.95 18.92 4.57
C ALA A 127 -9.89 18.05 5.42
N CYS A 128 -10.45 18.67 6.45
CA CYS A 128 -11.47 18.08 7.31
C CYS A 128 -12.47 19.21 7.66
N PRO A 129 -13.74 19.12 7.22
CA PRO A 129 -14.36 18.02 6.46
C PRO A 129 -13.87 17.93 5.01
N SER A 130 -14.04 16.75 4.40
CA SER A 130 -13.71 16.51 2.99
C SER A 130 -14.79 15.72 2.26
N VAL A 131 -14.92 15.98 0.95
CA VAL A 131 -15.88 15.32 0.08
C VAL A 131 -15.18 14.87 -1.20
N ILE A 132 -15.28 13.59 -1.54
CA ILE A 132 -14.94 13.08 -2.87
C ILE A 132 -16.21 12.85 -3.65
N GLN A 133 -16.25 13.36 -4.87
CA GLN A 133 -17.35 13.20 -5.80
C GLN A 133 -16.84 12.59 -7.10
N ASN A 134 -17.58 11.62 -7.63
CA ASN A 134 -17.42 11.08 -8.99
C ASN A 134 -16.01 10.54 -9.27
N ALA A 135 -15.34 10.00 -8.25
CA ALA A 135 -14.05 9.35 -8.40
C ALA A 135 -14.21 7.85 -8.14
N ALA A 136 -13.90 7.04 -9.15
CA ALA A 136 -14.00 5.58 -9.06
C ALA A 136 -12.95 4.96 -8.12
N TYR A 137 -11.96 5.74 -7.70
CA TYR A 137 -11.00 5.34 -6.70
C TYR A 137 -10.50 6.56 -5.93
N GLY A 138 -10.17 6.37 -4.65
CA GLY A 138 -9.48 7.39 -3.87
C GLY A 138 -8.87 6.86 -2.59
N ILE A 139 -8.08 7.73 -1.95
CA ILE A 139 -7.47 7.47 -0.64
C ILE A 139 -8.12 8.40 0.39
N VAL A 140 -8.48 7.82 1.53
CA VAL A 140 -8.99 8.52 2.71
C VAL A 140 -8.02 8.30 3.86
N THR A 141 -7.52 9.41 4.41
CA THR A 141 -6.60 9.43 5.53
C THR A 141 -7.14 10.26 6.69
N SER A 142 -6.71 9.91 7.91
CA SER A 142 -6.91 10.79 9.07
C SER A 142 -6.11 12.09 8.90
N PRO A 143 -6.49 13.17 9.59
CA PRO A 143 -5.74 14.41 9.55
C PRO A 143 -4.27 14.19 9.90
N ASN A 144 -3.35 14.86 9.20
CA ASN A 144 -1.89 14.77 9.37
C ASN A 144 -1.25 13.41 9.04
N TYR A 145 -2.01 12.38 8.66
CA TYR A 145 -1.43 11.07 8.32
C TYR A 145 -0.28 11.25 7.30
N PRO A 146 0.90 10.65 7.52
CA PRO A 146 1.19 9.59 8.52
C PRO A 146 1.61 10.06 9.91
N SER A 147 1.79 11.37 10.10
CA SER A 147 2.02 11.94 11.44
C SER A 147 0.77 11.80 12.30
N ASN A 148 0.93 12.01 13.60
CA ASN A 148 -0.19 11.84 14.51
C ASN A 148 -1.34 12.82 14.21
N TYR A 149 -2.57 12.31 14.30
CA TYR A 149 -3.77 13.15 14.20
C TYR A 149 -3.84 14.16 15.37
N PRO A 150 -4.51 15.31 15.23
CA PRO A 150 -4.65 16.24 16.34
C PRO A 150 -5.66 15.76 17.40
N ASP A 151 -5.43 16.14 18.65
CA ASP A 151 -6.39 15.95 19.74
C ASP A 151 -7.65 16.81 19.53
N ASN A 152 -8.77 16.37 20.11
CA ASN A 152 -10.07 17.02 20.13
C ASN A 152 -10.59 17.39 18.73
N LYS A 153 -10.48 16.46 17.79
CA LYS A 153 -10.90 16.66 16.40
C LYS A 153 -12.12 15.83 16.08
N VAL A 154 -13.06 16.48 15.40
CA VAL A 154 -14.18 15.83 14.73
C VAL A 154 -14.01 16.07 13.24
N CYS A 155 -13.90 14.98 12.48
CA CYS A 155 -13.71 15.00 11.05
C CYS A 155 -14.73 14.15 10.33
N ALA A 156 -15.19 14.67 9.19
CA ALA A 156 -16.15 13.99 8.33
C ALA A 156 -15.57 13.84 6.93
N PHE A 157 -15.68 12.64 6.38
CA PHE A 157 -15.31 12.31 5.00
C PHE A 157 -16.52 11.72 4.30
N LEU A 158 -16.94 12.34 3.20
CA LEU A 158 -17.97 11.79 2.33
C LEU A 158 -17.31 11.24 1.07
N ILE A 159 -17.47 9.95 0.83
CA ILE A 159 -17.15 9.30 -0.44
C ILE A 159 -18.45 9.15 -1.21
N ASN A 160 -18.59 9.87 -2.32
CA ASN A 160 -19.76 9.77 -3.19
C ASN A 160 -19.31 9.43 -4.62
N VAL A 161 -19.58 8.21 -5.05
CA VAL A 161 -19.20 7.71 -6.38
C VAL A 161 -20.38 7.78 -7.35
N ASP A 162 -20.12 7.51 -8.63
CA ASP A 162 -21.14 7.59 -9.66
C ASP A 162 -22.37 6.72 -9.35
N PRO A 163 -23.60 7.20 -9.62
CA PRO A 163 -24.80 6.41 -9.45
C PRO A 163 -24.71 5.03 -10.13
N GLY A 164 -25.24 4.00 -9.48
CA GLY A 164 -25.18 2.62 -9.96
C GLY A 164 -23.91 1.85 -9.58
N HIS A 165 -22.93 2.53 -8.96
CA HIS A 165 -21.75 1.90 -8.38
C HIS A 165 -21.92 1.68 -6.86
N LEU A 166 -21.20 0.68 -6.35
CA LEU A 166 -20.97 0.45 -4.92
C LEU A 166 -19.52 0.81 -4.59
N ILE A 167 -19.23 0.99 -3.31
CA ILE A 167 -17.90 1.34 -2.79
C ILE A 167 -17.37 0.15 -2.00
N SER A 168 -16.14 -0.27 -2.29
CA SER A 168 -15.34 -1.16 -1.44
C SER A 168 -14.21 -0.36 -0.82
N LEU A 169 -14.24 -0.19 0.51
CA LEU A 169 -13.23 0.51 1.30
C LEU A 169 -12.39 -0.50 2.09
N GLN A 170 -11.08 -0.44 1.92
CA GLN A 170 -10.10 -1.27 2.62
C GLN A 170 -9.11 -0.38 3.35
N PHE A 171 -8.95 -0.60 4.66
CA PHE A 171 -7.92 0.09 5.43
C PHE A 171 -6.57 -0.59 5.23
N VAL A 172 -5.54 0.22 5.01
CA VAL A 172 -4.14 -0.21 4.87
C VAL A 172 -3.38 -0.02 6.17
N ALA A 173 -3.68 1.06 6.91
CA ALA A 173 -3.14 1.34 8.22
C ALA A 173 -4.26 1.79 9.17
N PHE A 174 -4.18 1.37 10.43
CA PHE A 174 -5.13 1.77 11.47
C PHE A 174 -4.48 1.74 12.85
N ASN A 175 -4.38 2.90 13.50
CA ASN A 175 -3.75 3.10 14.79
C ASN A 175 -4.36 4.33 15.48
N THR A 176 -5.37 4.12 16.31
CA THR A 176 -6.02 5.16 17.13
C THR A 176 -6.01 4.76 18.61
N GLU A 177 -6.36 5.68 19.51
CA GLU A 177 -6.55 5.32 20.92
C GLU A 177 -7.74 4.36 21.06
N ASP A 178 -7.49 3.19 21.65
CA ASP A 178 -8.49 2.12 21.74
C ASP A 178 -9.62 2.47 22.71
N GLY A 179 -10.86 2.52 22.19
CA GLY A 179 -12.06 2.84 22.97
C GLY A 179 -12.34 4.33 23.20
N TYR A 180 -11.43 5.22 22.78
CA TYR A 180 -11.57 6.67 22.96
C TYR A 180 -11.67 7.39 21.62
N ASP A 181 -10.73 7.10 20.71
CA ASP A 181 -10.68 7.73 19.39
C ASP A 181 -11.28 6.80 18.35
N THR A 182 -12.38 7.23 17.75
CA THR A 182 -13.26 6.35 16.98
C THR A 182 -13.47 6.83 15.55
N LEU A 183 -13.46 5.87 14.62
CA LEU A 183 -13.94 6.05 13.25
C LEU A 183 -15.27 5.31 13.09
N SER A 184 -16.36 6.05 12.90
CA SER A 184 -17.68 5.49 12.57
C SER A 184 -17.93 5.57 11.07
N VAL A 185 -18.38 4.47 10.47
CA VAL A 185 -18.65 4.37 9.03
C VAL A 185 -20.13 4.10 8.81
N TYR A 186 -20.77 4.95 8.01
CA TYR A 186 -22.20 4.93 7.73
C TYR A 186 -22.45 4.67 6.23
N ASP A 187 -23.44 3.84 5.93
CA ASP A 187 -23.85 3.44 4.58
C ASP A 187 -24.80 4.47 3.96
N GLY A 188 -24.27 5.65 3.62
CA GLY A 188 -25.04 6.73 3.02
C GLY A 188 -24.33 8.08 3.05
N LEU A 189 -25.11 9.16 2.89
CA LEU A 189 -24.58 10.51 2.70
C LEU A 189 -24.18 11.23 4.00
N ASN A 190 -24.60 10.74 5.16
CA ASN A 190 -24.38 11.40 6.46
C ASN A 190 -24.56 10.41 7.64
N SER A 191 -24.37 10.91 8.86
CA SER A 191 -24.46 10.15 10.11
C SER A 191 -25.87 9.68 10.50
N SER A 192 -26.92 10.07 9.77
CA SER A 192 -28.28 9.52 9.94
C SER A 192 -28.50 8.23 9.15
N ALA A 193 -27.56 7.84 8.29
CA ALA A 193 -27.63 6.58 7.54
C ALA A 193 -27.32 5.36 8.44
N ALA A 194 -27.45 4.15 7.88
CA ALA A 194 -27.19 2.93 8.64
C ALA A 194 -25.71 2.86 9.05
N LEU A 195 -25.45 2.70 10.35
CA LEU A 195 -24.10 2.49 10.87
C LEU A 195 -23.61 1.09 10.47
N ILE A 196 -22.51 1.03 9.72
CA ILE A 196 -21.82 -0.22 9.39
C ILE A 196 -21.00 -0.69 10.59
N GLY A 197 -20.27 0.24 11.22
CA GLY A 197 -19.47 -0.06 12.39
C GLY A 197 -18.70 1.15 12.91
N THR A 198 -18.22 1.00 14.14
CA THR A 198 -17.33 1.94 14.83
C THR A 198 -16.03 1.23 15.18
N TYR A 199 -14.91 1.83 14.84
CA TYR A 199 -13.58 1.22 14.91
C TYR A 199 -12.63 2.09 15.75
N SER A 200 -11.77 1.43 16.54
CA SER A 200 -10.73 2.06 17.35
C SER A 200 -9.54 1.11 17.55
N GLY A 201 -8.44 1.63 18.08
CA GLY A 201 -7.27 0.84 18.43
C GLY A 201 -6.36 0.57 17.23
N LYS A 202 -5.68 -0.59 17.25
CA LYS A 202 -4.69 -0.98 16.22
C LYS A 202 -5.17 -2.05 15.26
N LYS A 203 -6.36 -2.60 15.49
CA LYS A 203 -6.89 -3.67 14.66
C LYS A 203 -7.42 -3.08 13.36
N ILE A 204 -6.81 -3.45 12.24
CA ILE A 204 -7.27 -3.06 10.91
C ILE A 204 -8.71 -3.59 10.70
N PRO A 205 -9.69 -2.71 10.40
CA PRO A 205 -11.05 -3.13 10.09
C PRO A 205 -11.11 -4.05 8.87
N ALA A 206 -12.08 -4.98 8.85
CA ALA A 206 -12.36 -5.75 7.65
C ALA A 206 -12.83 -4.84 6.51
N THR A 207 -12.68 -5.30 5.26
CA THR A 207 -13.16 -4.57 4.08
C THR A 207 -14.66 -4.23 4.22
N ILE A 208 -14.97 -2.96 3.99
CA ILE A 208 -16.33 -2.42 4.06
C ILE A 208 -16.87 -2.31 2.64
N THR A 209 -18.06 -2.83 2.41
CA THR A 209 -18.79 -2.67 1.13
C THR A 209 -20.10 -1.93 1.39
N SER A 210 -20.33 -0.83 0.68
CA SER A 210 -21.57 -0.06 0.77
C SER A 210 -22.73 -0.77 0.08
N SER A 211 -23.96 -0.44 0.47
CA SER A 211 -25.18 -0.88 -0.25
C SER A 211 -25.63 0.10 -1.34
N GLY A 212 -25.09 1.33 -1.32
CA GLY A 212 -25.30 2.36 -2.33
C GLY A 212 -24.00 2.98 -2.83
N ASN A 213 -24.10 4.13 -3.50
CA ASN A 213 -22.97 4.85 -4.08
C ASN A 213 -22.32 5.86 -3.09
N SER A 214 -22.59 5.75 -1.80
CA SER A 214 -22.06 6.69 -0.80
C SER A 214 -21.64 6.00 0.50
N LEU A 215 -20.51 6.45 1.06
CA LEU A 215 -20.09 6.14 2.42
C LEU A 215 -19.78 7.46 3.14
N TYR A 216 -20.25 7.57 4.39
CA TYR A 216 -19.95 8.69 5.27
C TYR A 216 -19.11 8.19 6.44
N LEU A 217 -17.92 8.76 6.61
CA LEU A 217 -16.97 8.41 7.65
C LEU A 217 -16.88 9.57 8.64
N ALA A 218 -17.04 9.29 9.93
CA ALA A 218 -16.94 10.26 11.01
C ALA A 218 -15.83 9.82 11.98
N PHE A 219 -14.73 10.57 11.99
CA PHE A 219 -13.63 10.38 12.94
C PHE A 219 -13.77 11.37 14.10
N SER A 220 -13.57 10.89 15.33
CA SER A 220 -13.52 11.73 16.52
C SER A 220 -12.32 11.33 17.38
N SER A 221 -11.54 12.32 17.83
CA SER A 221 -10.51 12.15 18.86
C SER A 221 -10.85 12.89 20.15
N ASP A 222 -10.41 12.36 21.29
CA ASP A 222 -10.56 12.98 22.61
C ASP A 222 -9.45 14.02 22.90
N LEU A 223 -9.37 14.54 24.13
CA LEU A 223 -8.47 15.64 24.46
C LEU A 223 -6.96 15.27 24.52
N VAL A 224 -6.58 13.99 24.50
CA VAL A 224 -5.20 13.54 24.72
C VAL A 224 -4.85 12.30 23.90
N LYS A 225 -3.55 11.98 23.82
CA LYS A 225 -3.00 10.72 23.26
C LYS A 225 -3.45 10.40 21.83
N ASN A 226 -2.89 11.16 20.90
CA ASN A 226 -2.97 10.83 19.48
C ASN A 226 -1.93 9.79 19.01
N PHE A 227 -2.22 9.22 17.84
CA PHE A 227 -1.42 8.23 17.14
C PHE A 227 -1.44 8.53 15.62
N SER A 228 -0.75 7.72 14.82
CA SER A 228 -0.64 7.91 13.36
C SER A 228 -1.99 7.89 12.61
N GLY A 229 -3.05 7.33 13.21
CA GLY A 229 -4.40 7.36 12.67
C GLY A 229 -4.64 6.28 11.62
N PHE A 230 -5.28 6.61 10.51
CA PHE A 230 -5.67 5.63 9.50
C PHE A 230 -5.38 6.11 8.07
N SER A 231 -5.13 5.14 7.20
CA SER A 231 -5.14 5.28 5.76
C SER A 231 -5.96 4.16 5.15
N GLY A 232 -6.88 4.51 4.27
CA GLY A 232 -7.77 3.59 3.59
C GLY A 232 -7.90 3.93 2.12
N VAL A 233 -8.10 2.88 1.35
CA VAL A 233 -8.22 2.89 -0.09
C VAL A 233 -9.66 2.49 -0.42
N TYR A 234 -10.35 3.25 -1.26
CA TYR A 234 -11.64 2.82 -1.79
C TYR A 234 -11.63 2.69 -3.31
N THR A 235 -12.37 1.71 -3.81
CA THR A 235 -12.68 1.50 -5.22
C THR A 235 -14.20 1.51 -5.41
N SER A 236 -14.68 2.03 -6.53
CA SER A 236 -16.06 1.85 -6.98
C SER A 236 -16.16 0.69 -7.98
N PHE A 237 -17.30 0.00 -7.98
CA PHE A 237 -17.60 -1.07 -8.93
C PHE A 237 -19.09 -1.09 -9.24
N VAL A 238 -19.49 -1.58 -10.41
CA VAL A 238 -20.89 -1.56 -10.83
C VAL A 238 -21.69 -2.55 -9.98
N SER A 239 -22.80 -2.11 -9.41
CA SER A 239 -23.68 -2.92 -8.53
C SER A 239 -24.21 -4.21 -9.15
N ASN A 240 -24.14 -4.36 -10.48
CA ASN A 240 -24.57 -5.55 -11.21
C ASN A 240 -23.61 -6.74 -11.08
N ASP A 241 -22.36 -6.51 -10.66
CA ASP A 241 -21.33 -7.56 -10.57
C ASP A 241 -21.51 -8.49 -9.37
N PHE A 242 -22.33 -8.13 -8.38
CA PHE A 242 -22.54 -8.96 -7.18
C PHE A 242 -23.84 -9.79 -7.19
N LYS A 243 -24.77 -9.51 -8.12
CA LYS A 243 -26.01 -10.33 -8.28
C LYS A 243 -25.89 -11.44 -9.32
N ARG A 244 -24.76 -11.52 -10.00
CA ARG A 244 -24.49 -12.59 -10.96
C ARG A 244 -23.05 -13.02 -10.71
N GLY A 245 -22.84 -14.23 -10.19
CA GLY A 245 -21.50 -14.84 -10.09
C GLY A 245 -20.90 -15.08 -11.48
N VAL A 246 -20.52 -14.01 -12.15
CA VAL A 246 -20.11 -13.95 -13.55
C VAL A 246 -18.76 -13.24 -13.56
N LEU A 247 -17.72 -14.00 -13.94
CA LEU A 247 -16.40 -13.47 -14.22
C LEU A 247 -16.49 -12.33 -15.27
N PRO A 248 -15.63 -11.30 -15.22
CA PRO A 248 -15.69 -10.16 -16.12
C PRO A 248 -15.76 -10.62 -17.58
N GLN A 249 -16.83 -10.24 -18.28
CA GLN A 249 -16.97 -10.48 -19.69
C GLN A 249 -16.11 -9.45 -20.43
N GLU A 250 -15.09 -9.93 -21.13
CA GLU A 250 -14.25 -9.10 -21.99
C GLU A 250 -15.06 -8.26 -22.97
N LEU A 251 -14.50 -7.07 -23.25
CA LEU A 251 -14.83 -6.17 -24.35
C LEU A 251 -15.05 -6.93 -25.67
N THR A 252 -16.28 -7.28 -26.01
CA THR A 252 -16.62 -7.77 -27.35
C THR A 252 -16.94 -6.60 -28.27
N THR A 253 -15.91 -5.89 -28.72
CA THR A 253 -15.85 -5.35 -30.09
C THR A 253 -14.39 -5.24 -30.51
N GLY A 254 -13.89 -6.19 -31.31
CA GLY A 254 -12.61 -6.02 -32.00
C GLY A 254 -11.79 -7.29 -32.20
N SER A 255 -12.16 -8.05 -33.24
CA SER A 255 -11.32 -9.00 -33.99
C SER A 255 -9.80 -8.98 -33.73
N SER A 256 -9.24 -10.07 -33.19
CA SER A 256 -8.06 -10.75 -33.76
C SER A 256 -7.82 -12.09 -33.04
N ARG A 257 -7.45 -13.11 -33.81
CA ARG A 257 -7.21 -14.49 -33.39
C ARG A 257 -5.95 -14.61 -32.53
N ASP A 258 -6.07 -15.14 -31.31
CA ASP A 258 -4.96 -15.88 -30.69
C ASP A 258 -5.49 -17.00 -29.77
N ASP A 259 -5.29 -18.25 -30.19
CA ASP A 259 -5.85 -19.48 -29.61
C ASP A 259 -5.04 -20.01 -28.41
N THR A 260 -4.23 -19.15 -27.79
CA THR A 260 -3.30 -19.50 -26.71
C THR A 260 -3.94 -19.45 -25.32
N LEU A 261 -4.91 -18.57 -25.08
CA LEU A 261 -5.57 -18.39 -23.78
C LEU A 261 -6.50 -19.57 -23.40
N LEU A 262 -7.24 -20.10 -24.38
CA LEU A 262 -8.12 -21.27 -24.20
C LEU A 262 -7.34 -22.57 -23.92
N LYS A 263 -6.09 -22.64 -24.37
CA LYS A 263 -5.20 -23.79 -24.15
C LYS A 263 -4.58 -23.80 -22.75
N TRP A 264 -4.42 -22.63 -22.14
CA TRP A 264 -3.98 -22.48 -20.75
C TRP A 264 -5.09 -22.82 -19.74
N LEU A 265 -6.32 -22.33 -19.96
CA LEU A 265 -7.45 -22.54 -19.04
C LEU A 265 -7.84 -24.02 -18.89
N LYS A 266 -7.69 -24.83 -19.95
CA LYS A 266 -8.00 -26.27 -19.91
C LYS A 266 -6.99 -27.09 -19.08
N ASN A 267 -5.79 -26.58 -18.85
CA ASN A 267 -4.72 -27.31 -18.14
C ASN A 267 -4.64 -27.01 -16.64
N LYS A 268 -5.32 -25.98 -16.11
CA LYS A 268 -5.26 -25.60 -14.68
C LYS A 268 -6.49 -25.98 -13.85
N VAL A 269 -7.63 -26.32 -14.46
CA VAL A 269 -8.79 -26.82 -13.73
C VAL A 269 -8.88 -28.33 -13.92
N GLY A 270 -8.36 -29.07 -12.95
CA GLY A 270 -8.45 -30.54 -12.92
C GLY A 270 -9.89 -31.00 -13.10
N ALA A 271 -10.12 -31.79 -14.16
CA ALA A 271 -11.42 -32.36 -14.48
C ALA A 271 -11.90 -33.29 -13.34
N LYS A 272 -12.75 -32.80 -12.44
CA LYS A 272 -13.69 -33.66 -11.71
C LYS A 272 -14.94 -33.84 -12.54
N LYS A 273 -14.96 -34.98 -13.20
CA LYS A 273 -16.05 -35.59 -13.97
C LYS A 273 -17.29 -35.71 -13.09
N LEU A 274 -18.34 -34.96 -13.38
CA LEU A 274 -19.70 -35.27 -12.93
C LEU A 274 -20.30 -36.23 -13.97
N ILE A 275 -20.59 -37.45 -13.55
CA ILE A 275 -21.28 -38.48 -14.33
C ILE A 275 -22.80 -38.28 -14.14
N PRO A 276 -23.63 -38.24 -15.20
CA PRO A 276 -25.07 -38.20 -15.04
C PRO A 276 -25.71 -39.58 -15.30
N LYS A 277 -26.23 -40.20 -14.23
CA LYS A 277 -27.60 -40.72 -14.06
C LYS A 277 -27.68 -41.54 -12.78
#